data_AF-A0A2J6MYF6-F1
#
_entry.id   AF-A0A2J6MYF6-F1
#
_cell.length_a   1.000
_cell.length_b   1.000
_cell.length_c   1.000
_cell.angle_alpha   90.00
_cell.angle_beta   90.00
_cell.angle_gamma   90.00
#
_symmetry.space_group_name_H-M   'P 1'
#
loop_
_entity.id
_entity.type
_entity.pdbx_description
1 polymer ?
#
loop_
_entity_poly.entity_id
_entity_poly.type
_entity_poly.pdbx_seq_one_letter_code
_entity_poly.pdbx_strand_id
1 'polypeptide(L)'
;MQSHAFDKAVHVAQCLELAILLEVSADKPGNVNFVVGFEGTNHLHFLASAVAAAPNFRLAAERGIAVSKGEIGVEEAGVGKIIRDCVAEVSAWQ
;
A
#
# COMPACT_ATOMS: atom_id res chain seq x y z
N MET A 1 -18.38 6.69 -26.59
CA MET A 1 -16.92 6.65 -26.40
C MET A 1 -16.66 6.83 -24.91
N GLN A 2 -16.57 5.74 -24.15
CA GLN A 2 -16.29 5.84 -22.72
C GLN A 2 -14.85 6.34 -22.59
N SER A 3 -14.66 7.57 -22.10
CA SER A 3 -13.34 7.96 -21.62
C SER A 3 -13.00 6.99 -20.51
N HIS A 4 -11.92 6.23 -20.63
CA HIS A 4 -11.31 5.57 -19.48
C HIS A 4 -10.89 6.69 -18.52
N ALA A 5 -11.83 7.12 -17.68
CA ALA A 5 -11.55 8.03 -16.59
C ALA A 5 -10.49 7.31 -15.77
N PHE A 6 -9.32 7.92 -15.70
CA PHE A 6 -8.20 7.46 -14.90
C PHE A 6 -8.74 7.14 -13.50
N ASP A 7 -8.76 5.86 -13.11
CA ASP A 7 -9.19 5.49 -11.77
C ASP A 7 -8.12 6.02 -10.80
N LYS A 8 -8.40 7.20 -10.23
CA LYS A 8 -7.49 7.92 -9.35
C LYS A 8 -7.09 7.05 -8.14
N ALA A 9 -7.97 6.18 -7.67
CA ALA A 9 -7.66 5.30 -6.56
C ALA A 9 -6.66 4.21 -6.97
N VAL A 10 -6.84 3.62 -8.16
CA VAL A 10 -5.87 2.67 -8.74
C VAL A 10 -4.51 3.34 -8.91
N HIS A 11 -4.46 4.56 -9.45
CA HIS A 11 -3.19 5.25 -9.62
C HIS A 11 -2.48 5.53 -8.29
N VAL A 12 -3.20 6.00 -7.27
CA VAL A 12 -2.63 6.21 -5.93
C VAL A 12 -2.11 4.89 -5.36
N ALA A 13 -2.85 3.79 -5.51
CA ALA A 13 -2.42 2.48 -5.05
C ALA A 13 -1.14 2.01 -5.75
N GLN A 14 -1.06 2.18 -7.08
CA GLN A 14 0.14 1.84 -7.86
C GLN A 14 1.35 2.68 -7.46
N CYS A 15 1.16 3.98 -7.16
CA CYS A 15 2.23 4.82 -6.64
C CYS A 15 2.75 4.32 -5.29
N LEU A 16 1.86 3.86 -4.40
CA LEU A 16 2.24 3.32 -3.09
C LEU A 16 2.92 1.96 -3.20
N GLU A 17 2.44 1.08 -4.08
CA GLU A 17 3.11 -0.18 -4.41
C GLU A 17 4.53 0.07 -4.95
N LEU A 18 4.65 0.97 -5.94
CA LEU A 18 5.96 1.36 -6.49
C LEU A 18 6.87 1.97 -5.42
N ALA A 19 6.33 2.75 -4.48
CA ALA A 19 7.11 3.32 -3.38
C ALA A 19 7.75 2.24 -2.50
N ILE A 20 7.02 1.15 -2.18
CA ILE A 20 7.60 0.01 -1.43
C ILE A 20 8.72 -0.67 -2.22
N LEU A 21 8.50 -0.89 -3.53
CA LEU A 21 9.50 -1.51 -4.40
C LEU A 21 10.77 -0.65 -4.50
N LEU A 22 10.62 0.67 -4.62
CA LEU A 22 11.74 1.60 -4.62
C LEU A 22 12.44 1.65 -3.25
N GLU A 23 11.68 1.57 -2.16
CA GLU A 23 12.19 1.60 -0.80
C GLU A 23 13.17 0.45 -0.53
N VAL A 24 12.85 -0.78 -0.95
CA VAL A 24 13.74 -1.95 -0.80
C VAL A 24 14.89 -1.98 -1.81
N SER A 25 14.71 -1.33 -2.97
CA SER A 25 15.73 -1.31 -4.03
C SER A 25 16.95 -0.44 -3.71
N ALA A 26 16.83 0.50 -2.78
CA ALA A 26 17.88 1.45 -2.45
C ALA A 26 18.73 0.99 -1.25
N ASP A 27 20.05 1.06 -1.38
CA ASP A 27 20.96 0.75 -0.29
C ASP A 27 20.95 1.89 0.73
N LYS A 28 20.36 1.63 1.90
CA LYS A 28 20.18 2.59 2.98
C LYS A 28 20.63 1.98 4.31
N PRO A 29 21.54 2.64 5.05
CA PRO A 29 21.94 2.18 6.37
C PRO A 29 20.72 2.04 7.30
N GLY A 30 20.60 0.88 7.94
CA GLY A 30 19.51 0.60 8.89
C GLY A 30 18.18 0.19 8.25
N ASN A 31 18.13 -0.10 6.94
CA ASN A 31 16.95 -0.63 6.26
C ASN A 31 17.26 -1.97 5.58
N VAL A 32 16.21 -2.71 5.21
CA VAL A 32 16.32 -3.91 4.38
C VAL A 32 16.61 -3.51 2.94
N ASN A 33 17.54 -4.20 2.31
CA ASN A 33 17.82 -4.11 0.87
C ASN A 33 18.21 -5.49 0.33
N PHE A 34 18.63 -5.56 -0.94
CA PHE A 34 18.98 -6.85 -1.57
C PHE A 34 20.17 -7.59 -0.94
N VAL A 35 21.01 -6.89 -0.17
CA VAL A 35 22.20 -7.45 0.49
C VAL A 35 22.00 -7.58 2.01
N VAL A 36 21.28 -6.64 2.62
CA VAL A 36 21.10 -6.55 4.08
C VAL A 36 19.66 -6.88 4.46
N GLY A 37 19.50 -7.85 5.38
CA GLY A 37 18.23 -8.18 6.03
C GLY A 37 18.38 -8.27 7.55
N PHE A 38 17.26 -8.44 8.25
CA PHE A 38 17.18 -8.61 9.70
C PHE A 38 16.58 -9.99 10.05
N GLU A 39 16.67 -10.38 11.32
CA GLU A 39 16.02 -11.59 11.81
C GLU A 39 14.52 -11.53 11.52
N GLY A 40 14.01 -12.51 10.76
CA GLY A 40 12.60 -12.58 10.37
C GLY A 40 12.17 -11.59 9.27
N THR A 41 13.06 -10.79 8.69
CA THR A 41 12.69 -9.85 7.61
C THR A 41 13.79 -9.67 6.57
N ASN A 42 13.49 -9.99 5.31
CA ASN A 42 14.41 -9.80 4.19
C ASN A 42 13.73 -9.07 3.02
N HIS A 43 14.46 -8.81 1.94
CA HIS A 43 13.93 -8.06 0.79
C HIS A 43 12.75 -8.76 0.10
N LEU A 44 12.66 -10.10 0.12
CA LEU A 44 11.53 -10.82 -0.47
C LEU A 44 10.24 -10.53 0.29
N HIS A 45 10.32 -10.35 1.62
CA HIS A 45 9.17 -9.93 2.42
C HIS A 45 8.68 -8.53 2.02
N PHE A 46 9.60 -7.61 1.73
CA PHE A 46 9.25 -6.29 1.21
C PHE A 46 8.58 -6.38 -0.17
N LEU A 47 9.14 -7.17 -1.10
CA LEU A 47 8.55 -7.38 -2.42
C LEU A 47 7.15 -8.02 -2.34
N ALA A 48 6.99 -9.04 -1.49
CA ALA A 48 5.70 -9.66 -1.21
C ALA A 48 4.69 -8.67 -0.61
N SER A 49 5.14 -7.81 0.33
CA SER A 49 4.30 -6.80 0.96
C SER A 49 3.76 -5.76 -0.02
N ALA A 50 4.54 -5.41 -1.07
CA ALA A 50 4.10 -4.47 -2.10
C ALA A 50 2.83 -4.98 -2.80
N VAL A 51 2.82 -6.29 -3.14
CA VAL A 51 1.69 -6.95 -3.78
C VAL A 51 0.52 -7.12 -2.81
N ALA A 52 0.79 -7.60 -1.60
CA ALA A 52 -0.25 -7.87 -0.60
C ALA A 52 -0.96 -6.59 -0.10
N ALA A 53 -0.25 -5.46 -0.04
CA ALA A 53 -0.80 -4.19 0.43
C ALA A 53 -1.64 -3.46 -0.63
N ALA A 54 -1.41 -3.71 -1.93
CA ALA A 54 -2.02 -2.96 -3.04
C ALA A 54 -3.57 -2.87 -2.98
N PRO A 55 -4.33 -3.95 -2.68
CA PRO A 55 -5.79 -3.86 -2.55
C PRO A 55 -6.24 -2.91 -1.43
N ASN A 56 -5.54 -2.92 -0.29
CA ASN A 56 -5.84 -2.05 0.84
C ASN A 56 -5.48 -0.59 0.54
N PHE A 57 -4.41 -0.33 -0.21
CA PHE A 57 -4.09 1.02 -0.70
C PHE A 57 -5.18 1.56 -1.63
N ARG A 58 -5.70 0.72 -2.53
CA ARG A 58 -6.81 1.12 -3.42
C ARG A 58 -8.05 1.48 -2.60
N LEU A 59 -8.43 0.64 -1.64
CA LEU A 59 -9.57 0.91 -0.75
C LEU A 59 -9.38 2.21 0.06
N ALA A 60 -8.19 2.44 0.61
CA ALA A 60 -7.87 3.67 1.32
C ALA A 60 -8.00 4.90 0.42
N ALA A 61 -7.50 4.81 -0.82
CA ALA A 61 -7.59 5.89 -1.79
C ALA A 61 -9.04 6.16 -2.23
N GLU A 62 -9.85 5.12 -2.46
CA GLU A 62 -11.28 5.25 -2.76
C GLU A 62 -12.00 6.00 -1.64
N ARG A 63 -11.77 5.61 -0.38
CA ARG A 63 -12.39 6.29 0.77
C ARG A 63 -11.90 7.72 0.96
N GLY A 64 -10.60 7.98 0.77
CA GLY A 64 -10.07 9.34 0.81
C GLY A 64 -10.68 10.24 -0.27
N ILE A 65 -10.92 9.70 -1.46
CA ILE A 65 -11.62 10.42 -2.54
C ILE A 65 -13.08 10.69 -2.15
N ALA A 66 -13.78 9.72 -1.57
CA ALA A 66 -15.16 9.88 -1.10
C ALA A 66 -15.27 10.97 -0.01
N VAL A 67 -14.35 10.97 0.97
CA VAL A 67 -14.24 12.04 1.98
C VAL A 67 -14.03 13.40 1.31
N SER A 68 -13.09 13.49 0.36
CA SER A 68 -12.80 14.75 -0.35
C SER A 68 -13.98 15.29 -1.14
N LYS A 69 -14.93 14.44 -1.55
CA LYS A 69 -16.15 14.82 -2.27
C LYS A 69 -17.33 15.08 -1.33
N GLY A 70 -17.18 14.83 -0.03
CA GLY A 70 -18.27 14.90 0.95
C GLY A 70 -19.28 13.76 0.84
N GLU A 71 -18.92 12.65 0.19
CA GLU A 71 -19.77 11.46 0.04
C GLU A 71 -19.84 10.65 1.35
N ILE A 72 -18.77 10.70 2.16
CA ILE A 72 -18.68 10.12 3.51
C ILE A 72 -17.96 11.08 4.46
N GLY A 73 -18.21 10.95 5.76
CA GLY A 73 -17.48 11.66 6.81
C GLY A 73 -16.07 11.11 7.03
N VAL A 74 -15.20 11.90 7.69
CA VAL A 74 -13.81 11.50 8.01
C VAL A 74 -13.80 10.30 8.97
N GLU A 75 -14.76 10.26 9.89
CA GLU A 75 -15.02 9.19 10.84
C GLU A 75 -15.39 7.86 10.14
N GLU A 76 -15.98 7.93 8.95
CA GLU A 76 -16.37 6.77 8.15
C GLU A 76 -15.23 6.25 7.26
N ALA A 77 -14.13 7.00 7.14
CA ALA A 77 -12.96 6.60 6.35
C ALA A 77 -12.39 5.25 6.82
N GLY A 78 -12.49 4.93 8.11
CA GLY A 78 -12.12 3.61 8.64
C GLY A 78 -10.65 3.25 8.47
N VAL A 79 -9.75 4.25 8.50
CA VAL A 79 -8.30 4.10 8.28
C VAL A 79 -7.70 3.01 9.17
N GLY A 80 -8.05 2.97 10.46
CA GLY A 80 -7.55 1.96 11.39
C GLY A 80 -7.94 0.52 10.99
N LYS A 81 -9.15 0.32 10.47
CA LYS A 81 -9.59 -0.99 9.97
C LYS A 81 -8.77 -1.40 8.74
N ILE A 82 -8.56 -0.48 7.80
CA ILE A 82 -7.79 -0.74 6.59
C ILE A 82 -6.34 -1.06 6.92
N ILE A 83 -5.72 -0.35 7.86
CA ILE A 83 -4.35 -0.65 8.32
C ILE A 83 -4.30 -2.06 8.91
N ARG A 84 -5.23 -2.39 9.82
CA ARG A 84 -5.29 -3.72 10.45
C ARG A 84 -5.43 -4.83 9.40
N ASP A 85 -6.37 -4.66 8.46
CA ASP A 85 -6.63 -5.66 7.42
C ASP A 85 -5.43 -5.78 6.47
N CYS A 86 -4.77 -4.66 6.12
CA CYS A 86 -3.52 -4.65 5.35
C CYS A 86 -2.38 -5.42 6.05
N VAL A 87 -2.20 -5.19 7.35
CA VAL A 87 -1.18 -5.91 8.13
C VAL A 87 -1.47 -7.42 8.15
N ALA A 88 -2.74 -7.82 8.27
CA ALA A 88 -3.12 -9.23 8.21
C ALA A 88 -2.79 -9.86 6.84
N GLU A 89 -3.09 -9.18 5.74
CA GLU A 89 -2.77 -9.64 4.38
C GLU A 89 -1.26 -9.74 4.15
N VAL A 90 -0.50 -8.72 4.56
CA VAL A 90 0.98 -8.72 4.45
C VAL A 90 1.61 -9.83 5.30
N SER A 91 1.03 -10.14 6.47
CA SER A 91 1.49 -11.22 7.34
C SER A 91 1.13 -12.61 6.81
N ALA A 92 0.10 -12.74 5.98
CA ALA A 92 -0.25 -14.03 5.38
C ALA A 92 0.79 -14.50 4.33
N TRP A 93 1.68 -13.61 3.89
CA TRP A 93 2.69 -13.86 2.86
C TRP A 93 4.11 -14.05 3.44
N GLN A 94 4.29 -14.00 4.76
CA GLN A 94 5.61 -14.13 5.42
C GLN A 94 5.53 -14.68 6.85
#